data_AF-Q1N8F9-F1
#
_entry.id   AF-Q1N8F9-F1
#
_cell.length_a   1.000
_cell.length_b   1.000
_cell.length_c   1.000
_cell.angle_alpha   90.00
_cell.angle_beta   90.00
_cell.angle_gamma   90.00
#
_symmetry.space_group_name_H-M   'P 1'
#
loop_
_entity.id
_entity.type
_entity.pdbx_description
1 polymer ?
#
loop_
_entity_poly.entity_id
_entity_poly.type
_entity_poly.pdbx_seq_one_letter_code
_entity_poly.pdbx_strand_id
1 'polypeptide(L)'
;MHFIRNGRRLGFSVDEIRSLMGLAQNPDQDCGAASAIAAQHLKDVEERLAQLAVLRDELAMLSQSCTKARMADCRIMKAIGKGHPQADQ
;
A
#
# COMPACT_ATOMS: atom_id res chain seq x y z
N MET A 1 -9.73 25.54 4.63
CA MET A 1 -9.46 24.16 5.11
C MET A 1 -8.71 23.34 4.04
N HIS A 2 -7.48 23.73 3.67
CA HIS A 2 -6.66 22.99 2.70
C HIS A 2 -5.72 21.97 3.36
N PHE A 3 -5.34 22.19 4.63
CA PHE A 3 -4.33 21.40 5.33
C PHE A 3 -4.73 19.92 5.50
N ILE A 4 -5.87 19.65 6.14
CA ILE A 4 -6.37 18.29 6.39
C ILE A 4 -6.61 17.54 5.07
N ARG A 5 -7.16 18.23 4.07
CA ARG A 5 -7.38 17.65 2.73
C ARG A 5 -6.06 17.22 2.08
N ASN A 6 -5.04 18.07 2.13
CA ASN A 6 -3.72 17.74 1.59
C ASN A 6 -3.04 16.62 2.39
N GLY A 7 -3.10 16.67 3.72
CA GLY A 7 -2.54 15.61 4.57
C GLY A 7 -3.13 14.24 4.23
N ARG A 8 -4.46 14.15 4.11
CA ARG A 8 -5.15 12.92 3.70
C ARG A 8 -4.79 12.48 2.27
N ARG A 9 -4.62 13.44 1.35
CA ARG A 9 -4.20 13.15 -0.04
C ARG A 9 -2.80 12.55 -0.11
N LEU A 10 -1.90 12.95 0.80
CA LEU A 10 -0.55 12.40 0.93
C LEU A 10 -0.50 11.10 1.74
N GLY A 11 -1.65 10.63 2.23
CA GLY A 11 -1.75 9.36 2.95
C GLY A 11 -1.39 9.45 4.43
N PHE A 12 -1.12 10.63 4.99
CA PHE A 12 -0.91 10.77 6.42
C PHE A 12 -2.15 10.31 7.19
N SER A 13 -1.92 9.62 8.30
CA SER A 13 -2.94 9.26 9.27
C SER A 13 -3.55 10.50 9.93
N VAL A 14 -4.73 10.33 10.54
CA VAL A 14 -5.40 11.41 11.27
C VAL A 14 -4.53 11.93 12.42
N ASP A 15 -3.78 11.04 13.08
CA ASP A 15 -2.93 11.39 14.22
C ASP A 15 -1.67 12.17 13.79
N GLU A 16 -1.06 11.81 12.67
CA GLU A 16 0.04 12.59 12.08
C GLU A 16 -0.44 13.97 11.62
N ILE A 17 -1.62 14.05 10.99
CA ILE A 17 -2.20 15.33 10.59
C ILE A 17 -2.47 16.21 11.82
N ARG A 18 -2.98 15.66 12.93
CA ARG A 18 -3.14 16.41 14.19
C ARG A 18 -1.80 16.89 14.73
N SER A 19 -0.78 16.03 14.71
CA SER A 19 0.57 16.39 15.17
C SER A 19 1.14 17.55 14.34
N LEU A 20 1.04 17.46 13.01
CA LEU A 20 1.47 18.52 12.09
C LEU A 20 0.68 19.82 12.26
N MET A 21 -0.63 19.75 12.55
CA MET A 21 -1.43 20.94 12.89
C MET A 21 -1.02 21.56 14.23
N GLY A 22 -0.60 20.74 15.20
CA GLY A 22 -0.03 21.20 16.46
C GLY A 22 1.23 22.03 16.22
N LEU A 23 2.15 21.51 15.40
CA LEU A 23 3.40 22.20 15.05
C LEU A 23 3.15 23.48 14.26
N ALA A 24 2.18 23.47 13.33
CA ALA A 24 1.86 24.62 12.49
C ALA A 24 1.28 25.83 13.27
N GLN A 25 0.89 25.66 14.53
CA GLN A 25 0.41 26.76 15.37
C GLN A 25 1.54 27.66 15.89
N ASN A 26 2.80 27.23 15.82
CA ASN A 26 3.97 27.97 16.28
C ASN A 26 4.92 28.26 15.10
N PRO A 27 4.74 29.36 14.35
CA PRO A 27 5.51 29.64 13.14
C PRO A 27 7.00 29.90 13.39
N ASP A 28 7.38 30.27 14.61
CA ASP A 28 8.78 30.49 15.01
C ASP A 28 9.50 29.20 15.47
N GLN A 29 8.79 28.07 15.51
CA GLN A 29 9.38 26.79 15.90
C GLN A 29 10.15 26.16 14.73
N ASP A 30 11.25 25.48 15.05
CA ASP A 30 12.00 24.67 14.08
C ASP A 30 11.11 23.57 13.45
N CYS A 31 11.32 23.34 12.14
CA CYS A 31 10.53 22.39 11.35
C CYS A 31 10.99 20.93 11.50
N GLY A 32 12.01 20.64 12.32
CA GLY A 32 12.58 19.30 12.49
C GLY A 32 11.58 18.24 12.91
N ALA A 33 10.63 18.59 13.80
CA ALA A 33 9.56 17.65 14.18
C ALA A 33 8.62 17.32 13.01
N ALA A 34 8.28 18.30 12.18
CA ALA A 34 7.47 18.08 10.98
C ALA A 34 8.23 17.26 9.93
N SER A 35 9.53 17.53 9.79
CA SER A 35 10.42 16.76 8.90
C SER A 35 10.53 15.30 9.34
N ALA A 36 10.67 15.03 10.64
CA ALA A 36 10.73 13.67 11.18
C ALA A 36 9.43 12.88 10.92
N ILE A 37 8.26 13.51 11.12
CA ILE A 37 6.96 12.88 10.80
C ILE A 37 6.88 12.55 9.32
N ALA A 38 7.25 13.49 8.44
CA ALA A 38 7.22 13.27 7.00
C ALA A 38 8.19 12.16 6.55
N ALA A 39 9.39 12.11 7.12
CA ALA A 39 10.40 11.09 6.82
C ALA A 39 9.95 9.69 7.25
N GLN A 40 9.34 9.56 8.43
CA GLN A 40 8.80 8.29 8.89
C GLN A 40 7.66 7.80 8.00
N HIS A 41 6.70 8.68 7.67
CA HIS A 41 5.60 8.31 6.78
C HIS A 41 6.07 7.92 5.38
N LEU A 42 7.09 8.62 4.85
CA LEU A 42 7.72 8.25 3.58
C LEU A 42 8.29 6.82 3.63
N LYS A 43 9.01 6.49 4.70
CA LYS A 43 9.56 5.15 4.89
C LYS A 43 8.45 4.08 4.90
N ASP A 44 7.36 4.32 5.61
CA ASP A 44 6.23 3.39 5.67
C ASP A 44 5.57 3.20 4.28
N VAL A 45 5.47 4.29 3.50
CA VAL A 45 5.00 4.23 2.10
C VAL A 45 5.95 3.41 1.23
N GLU A 46 7.26 3.61 1.35
CA GLU A 46 8.28 2.86 0.58
C GLU A 46 8.25 1.37 0.91
N GLU A 47 8.12 1.01 2.19
CA GLU A 47 7.99 -0.39 2.62
C GLU A 47 6.74 -1.04 2.03
N ARG A 48 5.60 -0.33 2.05
CA ARG A 48 4.37 -0.81 1.43
C ARG A 48 4.48 -0.94 -0.08
N LEU A 49 5.15 -0.01 -0.75
CA LEU A 49 5.40 -0.09 -2.19
C LEU A 49 6.26 -1.30 -2.53
N ALA A 50 7.29 -1.59 -1.75
CA ALA A 50 8.12 -2.78 -1.96
C ALA A 50 7.30 -4.07 -1.84
N GLN A 51 6.45 -4.18 -0.80
CA GLN A 51 5.55 -5.33 -0.63
C GLN A 51 4.55 -5.47 -1.79
N LEU A 52 3.94 -4.36 -2.21
CA LEU A 52 2.99 -4.35 -3.32
C LEU A 52 3.66 -4.64 -4.67
N ALA A 53 4.93 -4.25 -4.85
CA ALA A 53 5.69 -4.56 -6.07
C ALA A 53 5.91 -6.07 -6.22
N VAL A 54 6.24 -6.76 -5.12
CA VAL A 54 6.37 -8.23 -5.11
C VAL A 54 5.05 -8.89 -5.52
N LEU A 55 3.94 -8.50 -4.88
CA LEU A 55 2.61 -9.02 -5.20
C LEU A 55 2.20 -8.73 -6.65
N ARG A 56 2.49 -7.52 -7.13
CA ARG A 56 2.25 -7.14 -8.53
C ARG A 56 3.00 -8.08 -9.48
N ASP A 57 4.27 -8.35 -9.20
CA ASP A 57 5.11 -9.17 -10.08
C ASP A 57 4.63 -10.63 -10.13
N GLU A 58 4.24 -11.18 -8.98
CA GLU A 58 3.60 -12.49 -8.90
C GLU A 58 2.30 -12.55 -9.72
N LEU A 59 1.41 -11.57 -9.54
CA LEU A 59 0.15 -11.49 -10.28
C LEU A 59 0.38 -11.28 -11.79
N ALA A 60 1.39 -10.49 -12.17
CA ALA A 60 1.75 -10.26 -13.56
C ALA A 60 2.24 -11.55 -14.23
N MET A 61 3.07 -12.34 -13.55
CA MET A 61 3.52 -13.64 -14.04
C MET A 61 2.35 -14.61 -14.21
N LEU A 62 1.46 -14.69 -13.21
CA LEU A 62 0.29 -15.56 -13.26
C LEU A 62 -0.64 -15.19 -14.42
N SER A 63 -0.92 -13.90 -14.60
CA SER A 63 -1.75 -13.36 -15.68
C SER A 63 -1.18 -13.73 -17.07
N GLN A 64 0.11 -13.52 -17.28
CA GLN A 64 0.78 -13.84 -18.55
C GLN A 64 0.85 -15.35 -18.82
N SER A 65 0.91 -16.18 -17.78
CA SER A 65 1.02 -17.63 -17.94
C SER A 65 -0.29 -18.30 -18.42
N CYS A 66 -1.43 -17.61 -18.33
CA CYS A 66 -2.72 -18.16 -18.70
C CYS A 66 -3.09 -17.87 -20.16
N THR A 67 -2.77 -18.81 -21.05
CA THR A 67 -3.07 -18.72 -22.49
C THR A 67 -4.09 -19.76 -22.96
N LYS A 68 -4.79 -20.43 -22.04
CA LYS A 68 -5.63 -21.60 -22.33
C LYS A 68 -7.11 -21.23 -22.33
N ALA A 69 -7.85 -21.75 -23.33
CA ALA A 69 -9.30 -21.53 -23.47
C ALA A 69 -10.15 -22.31 -22.45
N ARG A 70 -9.62 -23.40 -21.86
CA ARG A 70 -10.35 -24.24 -20.90
C ARG A 70 -9.96 -23.94 -19.46
N MET A 71 -10.95 -23.78 -18.59
CA MET A 71 -10.75 -23.54 -17.15
C MET A 71 -10.03 -24.69 -16.44
N ALA A 72 -10.24 -25.94 -16.84
CA ALA A 72 -9.51 -27.09 -16.30
C ALA A 72 -7.97 -26.98 -16.47
N ASP A 73 -7.51 -26.20 -17.45
CA ASP A 73 -6.10 -25.97 -17.75
C ASP A 73 -5.60 -24.59 -17.26
N CYS A 74 -6.44 -23.81 -16.58
CA CYS A 74 -6.13 -22.46 -16.13
C CYS A 74 -5.06 -22.47 -15.04
N ARG A 75 -3.88 -21.92 -15.33
CA ARG A 75 -2.76 -21.84 -14.39
C ARG A 75 -3.04 -20.89 -13.21
N ILE A 76 -3.85 -19.85 -13.42
CA ILE A 76 -4.28 -18.93 -12.35
C ILE A 76 -5.12 -19.68 -11.32
N MET A 77 -6.13 -20.44 -11.77
CA MET A 77 -6.97 -21.26 -10.88
C MET A 77 -6.17 -22.32 -10.14
N LYS A 78 -5.18 -22.94 -10.80
CA LYS A 78 -4.28 -23.90 -10.15
C LYS A 78 -3.34 -23.24 -9.14
N ALA A 79 -2.94 -21.98 -9.33
CA ALA A 79 -2.09 -21.25 -8.41
C ALA A 79 -2.84 -20.81 -7.14
N ILE A 80 -4.05 -20.28 -7.29
CA ILE A 80 -4.87 -19.78 -6.16
C ILE A 80 -5.62 -20.94 -5.47
N GLY A 81 -6.04 -21.96 -6.23
CA GLY A 81 -6.78 -23.13 -5.73
C GLY A 81 -5.95 -24.08 -4.87
N LYS A 82 -4.61 -23.94 -4.83
CA LYS A 82 -3.73 -24.72 -3.93
C LYS A 82 -3.89 -24.39 -2.44
N GLY A 83 -4.87 -23.56 -2.07
CA GLY A 83 -5.35 -23.38 -0.70
C GLY A 83 -6.60 -24.20 -0.32
N HIS A 84 -7.14 -25.04 -1.21
CA HIS A 84 -8.22 -25.98 -0.87
C HIS A 84 -7.79 -27.42 -1.20
N PRO A 85 -7.71 -28.34 -0.22
CA PRO A 85 -7.80 -29.75 -0.55
C PRO A 85 -9.16 -29.98 -1.18
N GLN A 86 -9.16 -30.70 -2.30
CA GLN A 86 -10.35 -31.18 -2.97
C GLN A 86 -11.31 -31.80 -1.94
N ALA A 87 -12.53 -31.28 -1.86
CA ALA A 87 -13.68 -32.04 -1.41
C ALA A 87 -14.53 -32.27 -2.65
N ASP A 88 -14.55 -33.52 -3.08
CA ASP A 88 -15.52 -34.08 -4.02
C ASP A 88 -16.95 -33.58 -3.74
N GLN A 89 -17.70 -33.23 -4.79
CA GLN A 89 -18.93 -33.92 -5.16
C GLN A 89 -19.38 -33.52 -6.58
#